data_AF-A0A7Y0RCT1-F1
#
_entry.id   AF-A0A7Y0RCT1-F1
#
_cell.length_a   1.000
_cell.length_b   1.000
_cell.length_c   1.000
_cell.angle_alpha   90.00
_cell.angle_beta   90.00
_cell.angle_gamma   90.00
#
_symmetry.space_group_name_H-M   'P 1'
#
loop_
_entity.id
_entity.type
_entity.pdbx_description
1 polymer ?
#
loop_
_entity_poly.entity_id
_entity_poly.type
_entity_poly.pdbx_seq_one_letter_code
_entity_poly.pdbx_strand_id
1 'polypeptide(L)' 'MVAVVVSVGGFLGMGEKHVAINWDAVKMSGNPDDRDLRVDMTRDELQSAPGI' A
#
# COMPACT_ATOMS: atom_id res chain seq x y z
N MET A 1 5.86 -12.88 -9.73
CA MET A 1 4.73 -12.15 -9.15
C MET A 1 5.26 -10.83 -8.63
N VAL A 2 4.62 -9.70 -8.97
CA VAL A 2 5.05 -8.36 -8.56
C VAL A 2 4.04 -7.86 -7.52
N ALA A 3 4.54 -7.34 -6.40
CA ALA A 3 3.72 -6.78 -5.32
C ALA A 3 4.31 -5.45 -4.87
N VAL A 4 3.43 -4.55 -4.43
CA VAL A 4 3.80 -3.27 -3.81
C VAL A 4 3.77 -3.47 -2.30
N VAL A 5 4.85 -3.08 -1.61
CA VAL A 5 4.88 -3.09 -0.15
C VAL A 5 4.41 -1.73 0.34
N VAL A 6 3.34 -1.73 1.12
CA VAL A 6 2.77 -0.54 1.76
C VAL A 6 3.07 -0.59 3.24
N SER A 7 3.74 0.44 3.74
CA SER A 7 3.99 0.63 5.16
C SER A 7 2.80 1.32 5.82
N VAL A 8 2.21 0.64 6.80
CA VAL A 8 0.96 1.03 7.46
C VAL A 8 1.25 1.24 8.94
N GLY A 9 1.13 2.49 9.38
CA GLY A 9 1.36 2.87 10.77
C GLY A 9 2.83 3.06 11.13
N GLY A 10 3.04 3.47 12.38
CA GLY A 10 4.34 3.77 12.95
C GLY A 10 4.68 5.26 12.96
N PHE A 11 5.27 5.70 14.07
CA PHE A 11 5.90 7.01 14.20
C PHE A 11 7.41 6.77 14.17
N LEU A 12 8.11 7.30 13.16
CA LEU A 12 9.56 7.11 12.98
C LEU A 12 10.00 5.63 12.89
N GLY A 13 9.22 4.78 12.24
CA GLY A 13 9.55 3.36 12.01
C GLY A 13 9.28 2.42 13.19
N MET A 14 8.77 2.92 14.32
CA MET A 14 8.33 2.09 15.45
C MET A 14 6.84 1.79 15.36
N GLY A 15 6.47 0.50 15.35
CA GLY A 15 5.08 0.07 15.17
C GLY A 15 4.61 0.12 13.70
N GLU A 16 5.55 0.19 12.77
CA GLU A 16 5.29 0.07 11.34
C GLU A 16 4.99 -1.37 10.96
N LYS A 17 3.99 -1.55 10.10
CA LYS A 17 3.61 -2.84 9.53
C LYS A 17 3.72 -2.79 8.02
N HIS A 18 4.40 -3.76 7.44
CA HIS A 18 4.50 -3.89 5.98
C HIS A 18 3.41 -4.82 5.45
N VAL A 19 2.62 -4.34 4.51
CA VAL A 19 1.56 -5.09 3.86
C VAL A 19 1.90 -5.23 2.38
N ALA A 20 1.92 -6.46 1.88
CA ALA A 20 2.10 -6.73 0.46
C ALA A 20 0.75 -6.63 -0.25
N ILE A 21 0.64 -5.72 -1.21
CA ILE A 21 -0.52 -5.58 -2.10
C ILE A 21 -0.14 -6.08 -3.48
N ASN A 22 -0.98 -6.95 -4.06
CA ASN A 22 -0.79 -7.42 -5.42
C ASN A 22 -0.86 -6.26 -6.43
N TRP A 23 0.03 -6.28 -7.43
CA TRP A 23 0.06 -5.25 -8.47
C TRP A 23 -1.28 -5.10 -9.20
N ASP A 24 -2.02 -6.20 -9.36
CA ASP A 24 -3.34 -6.21 -10.01
C ASP A 24 -4.41 -5.40 -9.27
N ALA A 25 -4.22 -5.15 -7.97
CA ALA A 25 -5.12 -4.31 -7.17
C ALA A 25 -4.76 -2.81 -7.24
N VAL A 26 -3.59 -2.47 -7.80
CA VAL A 26 -3.11 -1.10 -7.92
C VAL A 26 -3.68 -0.46 -9.18
N LYS A 27 -4.42 0.63 -9.01
CA LYS A 27 -4.91 1.47 -10.09
C LYS A 27 -3.95 2.63 -10.28
N MET A 28 -3.36 2.70 -11.47
CA MET A 28 -2.59 3.89 -11.89
C MET A 28 -3.57 4.97 -12.36
N SER A 29 -3.37 6.19 -11.90
CA SER A 29 -4.16 7.36 -12.29
C SER A 29 -3.25 8.58 -12.43
N GLY A 30 -3.71 9.63 -13.09
CA GLY A 30 -2.91 10.84 -13.32
C GLY A 30 -2.18 10.87 -14.68
N ASN A 31 -1.37 11.89 -14.86
CA ASN A 31 -0.67 12.19 -16.11
C ASN A 31 0.72 11.50 -16.13
N PRO A 32 1.38 11.37 -17.29
CA PRO A 32 2.71 10.74 -17.37
C PRO A 32 3.75 11.37 -16.43
N ASP A 33 3.64 12.69 -16.21
CA ASP A 33 4.51 13.47 -15.33
C ASP A 33 4.07 13.44 -13.86
N ASP A 34 2.85 12.97 -13.57
CA ASP A 34 2.25 12.97 -12.23
C ASP A 34 1.35 11.74 -12.07
N ARG A 35 1.99 10.59 -11.80
CA ARG A 35 1.30 9.30 -11.62
C ARG A 35 0.98 9.07 -10.16
N ASP A 36 -0.31 8.96 -9.90
CA ASP A 36 -0.88 8.48 -8.65
C ASP A 36 -1.09 6.97 -8.71
N LEU A 37 -0.55 6.25 -7.74
CA LEU A 37 -0.92 4.87 -7.45
C LEU A 37 -2.03 4.85 -6.40
N ARG A 38 -3.21 4.34 -6.76
CA ARG A 38 -4.35 4.21 -5.86
C ARG A 38 -4.70 2.74 -5.65
N VAL A 39 -5.06 2.39 -4.43
CA VAL A 39 -5.60 1.08 -4.05
C VAL A 39 -6.92 1.31 -3.35
N ASP A 40 -7.91 0.48 -3.67
CA ASP A 40 -9.25 0.56 -3.10
C ASP A 40 -9.30 -0.26 -1.81
N MET A 41 -8.57 0.23 -0.80
CA MET A 41 -8.48 -0.38 0.53
C MET A 41 -8.57 0.70 1.60
N THR A 42 -9.26 0.39 2.68
CA THR A 42 -9.37 1.27 3.84
C THR A 42 -8.14 1.15 4.74
N ARG A 43 -7.93 2.16 5.59
CA ARG A 43 -6.86 2.13 6.61
C ARG A 43 -6.97 0.91 7.52
N ASP A 44 -8.18 0.56 7.95
CA ASP A 44 -8.41 -0.52 8.91
C ASP A 44 -8.15 -1.90 8.28
N GLU A 45 -8.50 -2.06 6.99
CA GLU A 45 -8.15 -3.25 6.20
C GLU A 45 -6.64 -3.43 6.10
N LEU A 46 -5.91 -2.35 5.82
CA LEU A 46 -4.46 -2.35 5.75
C LEU A 46 -3.82 -2.64 7.12
N GLN A 47 -4.37 -2.12 8.21
CA GLN A 47 -3.89 -2.43 9.56
C GLN A 47 -4.14 -3.90 9.95
N SER A 48 -5.24 -4.47 9.48
CA SER A 48 -5.64 -5.86 9.76
C SER A 48 -4.99 -6.88 8.82
N ALA A 49 -4.55 -6.46 7.64
CA ALA A 49 -3.94 -7.32 6.62
C ALA A 49 -2.70 -8.06 7.15
N PRO A 50 -2.34 -9.25 6.64
CA PRO A 50 -1.14 -9.95 7.09
C PRO A 50 0.12 -9.11 6.87
N GLY A 51 0.95 -9.02 7.92
CA GLY A 51 2.29 -8.45 7.79
C GLY A 51 3.20 -9.44 7.05
N ILE A 52 4.14 -8.92 6.27
CA ILE A 52 5.23 -9.71 5.69
C ILE A 52 6.53 -9.55 6.48
#